data_AF-A0A2W5K8Z0-F1
#
_entry.id   AF-A0A2W5K8Z0-F1
#
_cell.length_a   1.000
_cell.length_b   1.000
_cell.length_c   1.000
_cell.angle_alpha   90.00
_cell.angle_beta   90.00
_cell.angle_gamma   90.00
#
_symmetry.space_group_name_H-M   'P 1'
#
loop_
_entity.id
_entity.type
_entity.pdbx_description
1 polymer ?
#
loop_
_entity_poly.entity_id
_entity_poly.type
_entity_poly.pdbx_seq_one_letter_code
_entity_poly.pdbx_strand_id
1 'polypeptide(L)'
;MLEDIRNRLRSRRPARPAVAPPADSGVGPIRYRPLLVAQLPVDGRRLREAMRTLLAALGRRDEEALIAGLGAFAEAFRAVALARSVQFHPYLAWALQQAPTTRTLFESVRTDAQRCLTGIEAVLATHLGAPWTRAQRRRLAPDLIHAAQLLTRWLRIDEDILLPLYLPPGQYRPAPDHTAAH
;
A
#
# COMPACT_ATOMS: atom_id res chain seq x y z
N MET A 1 18.29 -21.13 -59.79
CA MET A 1 17.25 -21.09 -58.75
C MET A 1 17.80 -20.52 -57.43
N LEU A 2 18.54 -19.40 -57.50
CA LEU A 2 19.22 -18.76 -56.35
C LEU A 2 19.10 -17.22 -56.38
N GLU A 3 18.20 -16.67 -57.20
CA GLU A 3 17.97 -15.22 -57.30
C GLU A 3 16.71 -14.76 -56.53
N ASP A 4 15.81 -15.68 -56.16
CA ASP A 4 14.56 -15.34 -55.47
C ASP A 4 14.71 -14.97 -53.99
N ILE A 5 15.88 -15.25 -53.39
CA ILE A 5 16.13 -14.93 -51.98
C ILE A 5 16.57 -13.48 -51.80
N ARG A 6 17.18 -12.87 -52.82
CA ARG A 6 17.71 -11.49 -52.74
C ARG A 6 16.62 -10.42 -52.81
N ASN A 7 15.45 -10.72 -53.35
CA ASN A 7 14.35 -9.77 -53.48
C ASN A 7 13.44 -9.66 -52.24
N ARG A 8 13.60 -10.52 -51.23
CA ARG A 8 12.78 -10.46 -49.99
C ARG A 8 13.36 -9.58 -48.88
N LEU A 9 14.54 -8.99 -49.06
CA LEU A 9 15.25 -8.24 -48.01
C LEU A 9 15.22 -6.70 -48.15
N ARG A 10 14.47 -6.14 -49.12
CA ARG A 10 14.46 -4.68 -49.38
C ARG A 10 13.23 -3.90 -48.87
N SER A 11 12.39 -4.50 -48.02
CA SER A 11 11.17 -3.83 -47.53
C SER A 11 11.01 -3.88 -46.01
N ARG A 12 12.07 -3.59 -45.25
CA ARG A 12 11.96 -3.26 -43.82
C ARG A 12 12.49 -1.87 -43.56
N ARG A 13 11.66 -0.88 -43.89
CA ARG A 13 11.75 0.46 -43.31
C ARG A 13 11.48 0.30 -41.81
N PRO A 14 12.36 0.75 -40.89
CA PRO A 14 12.01 0.74 -39.48
C PRO A 14 10.87 1.73 -39.28
N ALA A 15 9.70 1.23 -38.88
CA ALA A 15 8.61 2.06 -38.42
C ALA A 15 9.13 2.83 -37.20
N ARG A 16 9.22 4.16 -37.34
CA ARG A 16 9.51 5.09 -36.25
C ARG A 16 8.52 4.77 -35.12
N PRO A 17 8.96 4.50 -33.87
CA PRO A 17 8.03 4.28 -32.79
C PRO A 17 7.18 5.54 -32.67
N ALA A 18 5.87 5.39 -32.87
CA ALA A 18 4.91 6.43 -32.56
C ALA A 18 5.09 6.75 -31.07
N VAL A 19 5.53 7.97 -30.78
CA VAL A 19 5.49 8.51 -29.42
C VAL A 19 4.04 8.44 -29.02
N ALA A 20 3.73 7.54 -28.07
CA ALA A 20 2.41 7.46 -27.48
C ALA A 20 2.06 8.87 -26.97
N PRO A 21 0.86 9.39 -27.28
CA PRO A 21 0.41 10.64 -26.68
C PRO A 21 0.52 10.49 -25.15
N PRO A 22 0.91 11.54 -24.41
CA PRO A 22 0.93 11.48 -22.96
C PRO A 22 -0.43 10.96 -22.51
N ALA A 23 -0.43 9.82 -21.80
CA ALA A 23 -1.64 9.30 -21.19
C ALA A 23 -2.22 10.45 -20.38
N ASP A 24 -3.41 10.89 -20.78
CA ASP A 24 -4.17 11.94 -20.12
C ASP A 24 -4.24 11.56 -18.64
N SER A 25 -3.36 12.20 -17.87
CA SER A 25 -3.15 11.92 -16.45
C SER A 25 -4.19 12.68 -15.63
N GLY A 26 -5.32 13.04 -16.24
CA GLY A 26 -6.50 13.52 -15.58
C GLY A 26 -7.20 12.37 -14.89
N VAL A 27 -6.67 11.93 -13.74
CA VAL A 27 -7.51 11.25 -12.76
C VAL A 27 -8.62 12.24 -12.41
N GLY A 28 -9.82 12.00 -12.93
CA GLY A 28 -10.99 12.81 -12.65
C GLY A 28 -11.19 12.96 -11.13
N PRO A 29 -11.96 13.97 -10.70
CA PRO A 29 -12.08 14.31 -9.28
C PRO A 29 -12.49 13.09 -8.45
N ILE A 30 -11.62 12.68 -7.53
CA ILE A 30 -11.88 11.57 -6.62
C ILE A 30 -12.82 12.07 -5.51
N ARG A 31 -13.94 11.37 -5.32
CA ARG A 31 -14.97 11.75 -4.34
C ARG A 31 -14.43 11.60 -2.90
N TYR A 32 -14.51 12.69 -2.13
CA TYR A 32 -14.28 12.69 -0.69
C TYR A 32 -15.31 11.81 0.04
N ARG A 33 -14.85 11.01 1.00
CA ARG A 33 -15.68 10.10 1.80
C ARG A 33 -15.49 10.36 3.30
N PRO A 34 -16.35 11.19 3.94
CA PRO A 34 -16.15 11.59 5.33
C PRO A 34 -16.17 10.41 6.31
N LEU A 35 -16.93 9.36 6.02
CA LEU A 35 -17.01 8.17 6.87
C LEU A 35 -15.66 7.46 7.06
N LEU A 36 -14.70 7.64 6.14
CA LEU A 36 -13.36 7.05 6.29
C LEU A 36 -12.63 7.58 7.52
N VAL A 37 -12.90 8.81 7.96
CA VAL A 37 -12.27 9.38 9.15
C VAL A 37 -12.60 8.57 10.42
N ALA A 38 -13.83 8.08 10.53
CA ALA A 38 -14.25 7.23 11.64
C ALA A 38 -13.88 5.75 11.43
N GLN A 39 -13.92 5.28 10.17
CA GLN A 39 -13.68 3.88 9.81
C GLN A 39 -12.21 3.47 10.00
N LEU A 40 -11.25 4.29 9.53
CA LEU A 40 -9.84 3.87 9.49
C LEU A 40 -9.24 3.54 10.86
N PRO A 41 -9.51 4.31 11.95
CA PRO A 41 -9.05 3.96 13.28
C PRO A 41 -9.73 2.70 13.86
N VAL A 42 -11.00 2.46 13.51
CA VAL A 42 -11.72 1.23 13.91
C VAL A 42 -11.04 0.00 13.29
N ASP A 43 -10.76 0.07 12.00
CA ASP A 43 -10.07 -1.01 11.28
C ASP A 43 -8.65 -1.22 11.83
N GLY A 44 -7.93 -0.14 12.16
CA GLY A 44 -6.63 -0.21 12.82
C GLY A 44 -6.68 -0.92 14.17
N ARG A 45 -7.70 -0.65 15.01
CA ARG A 45 -7.90 -1.37 16.28
C ARG A 45 -8.18 -2.85 16.06
N ARG A 46 -9.01 -3.22 15.07
CA ARG A 46 -9.30 -4.62 14.73
C ARG A 46 -8.04 -5.39 14.33
N LEU A 47 -7.15 -4.77 13.54
CA LEU A 47 -5.89 -5.41 13.16
C LEU A 47 -4.94 -5.59 14.35
N ARG A 48 -4.84 -4.60 15.24
CA ARG A 48 -4.05 -4.73 16.48
C ARG A 48 -4.58 -5.86 17.36
N GLU A 49 -5.91 -5.99 17.46
CA GLU A 49 -6.55 -7.07 18.21
C GLU A 49 -6.24 -8.45 17.61
N ALA A 50 -6.39 -8.60 16.29
CA ALA A 50 -6.08 -9.85 15.60
C ALA A 50 -4.61 -10.27 15.80
N MET A 51 -3.68 -9.32 15.68
CA MET A 51 -2.25 -9.57 15.95
C MET A 51 -2.00 -9.94 17.42
N ARG A 52 -2.69 -9.30 18.37
CA ARG A 52 -2.57 -9.64 19.80
C ARG A 52 -3.04 -11.07 20.07
N THR A 53 -4.18 -11.48 19.51
CA THR A 53 -4.69 -12.85 19.61
C THR A 53 -3.69 -13.86 19.03
N LEU A 54 -3.08 -13.52 17.90
CA LEU A 54 -2.05 -14.35 17.27
C LEU A 54 -0.82 -14.53 18.18
N LEU A 55 -0.31 -13.44 18.75
CA LEU A 55 0.83 -13.49 19.67
C LEU A 55 0.49 -14.23 20.98
N ALA A 56 -0.75 -14.16 21.44
CA ALA A 56 -1.21 -14.93 22.59
C ALA A 56 -1.26 -16.44 22.29
N ALA A 57 -1.74 -16.83 21.10
CA ALA A 57 -1.69 -18.22 20.63
C ALA A 57 -0.24 -18.73 20.53
N LEU A 58 0.68 -17.89 20.02
CA LEU A 58 2.11 -18.19 19.98
C LEU A 58 2.67 -18.46 21.39
N GLY A 59 2.34 -17.61 22.36
CA GLY A 59 2.78 -17.75 23.75
C GLY A 59 2.28 -19.04 24.41
N ARG A 60 1.07 -19.47 24.08
CA ARG A 60 0.47 -20.74 24.55
C ARG A 60 0.95 -21.98 23.79
N ARG A 61 1.73 -21.80 22.71
CA ARG A 61 2.15 -22.87 21.78
C ARG A 61 0.98 -23.65 21.18
N ASP A 62 -0.13 -22.95 20.97
CA ASP A 62 -1.35 -23.50 20.39
C ASP A 62 -1.26 -23.41 18.86
N GLU A 63 -0.78 -24.48 18.22
CA GLU A 63 -0.51 -24.51 16.77
C GLU A 63 -1.80 -24.37 15.94
N GLU A 64 -2.91 -24.94 16.40
CA GLU A 64 -4.20 -24.84 15.72
C GLU A 64 -4.73 -23.40 15.78
N ALA A 65 -4.72 -22.77 16.96
CA ALA A 65 -5.10 -21.37 17.09
C ALA A 65 -4.17 -20.42 16.34
N LEU A 66 -2.89 -20.76 16.20
CA LEU A 66 -1.93 -20.00 15.38
C LEU A 66 -2.27 -20.05 13.90
N ILE A 67 -2.57 -21.24 13.36
CA ILE A 67 -2.94 -21.41 11.95
C ILE A 67 -4.24 -20.66 11.65
N ALA A 68 -5.27 -20.87 12.47
CA ALA A 68 -6.55 -20.18 12.33
C ALA A 68 -6.39 -18.65 12.46
N GLY A 69 -5.62 -18.20 13.47
CA GLY A 69 -5.34 -16.79 13.70
C GLY A 69 -4.55 -16.13 12.56
N LEU A 70 -3.60 -16.85 11.95
CA LEU A 70 -2.83 -16.36 10.80
C LEU A 70 -3.74 -16.11 9.60
N GLY A 71 -4.65 -17.06 9.31
CA GLY A 71 -5.64 -16.92 8.25
C GLY A 71 -6.56 -15.71 8.47
N ALA A 72 -7.16 -15.62 9.65
CA ALA A 72 -8.06 -14.52 10.01
C ALA A 72 -7.34 -13.16 9.99
N PHE A 73 -6.11 -13.08 10.51
CA PHE A 73 -5.31 -11.87 10.45
C PHE A 73 -4.99 -11.47 9.01
N ALA A 74 -4.59 -12.42 8.16
CA ALA A 74 -4.25 -12.13 6.76
C ALA A 74 -5.45 -11.60 5.98
N GLU A 75 -6.63 -12.19 6.17
CA GLU A 75 -7.87 -11.73 5.55
C GLU A 75 -8.21 -10.30 5.96
N ALA A 76 -8.23 -10.04 7.28
CA ALA A 76 -8.50 -8.70 7.81
C ALA A 76 -7.47 -7.68 7.33
N PHE A 77 -6.18 -8.03 7.37
CA PHE A 77 -5.08 -7.18 6.93
C PHE A 77 -5.23 -6.78 5.45
N ARG A 78 -5.48 -7.75 4.57
CA ARG A 78 -5.65 -7.51 3.13
C ARG A 78 -6.88 -6.66 2.82
N ALA A 79 -8.01 -6.94 3.49
CA ALA A 79 -9.23 -6.16 3.33
C ALA A 79 -9.01 -4.68 3.70
N VAL A 80 -8.35 -4.42 4.83
CA VAL A 80 -8.05 -3.06 5.28
C VAL A 80 -7.01 -2.37 4.39
N ALA A 81 -5.96 -3.07 3.98
CA ALA A 81 -4.96 -2.54 3.06
C ALA A 81 -5.57 -2.15 1.70
N LEU A 82 -6.47 -2.99 1.18
CA LEU A 82 -7.20 -2.72 -0.07
C LEU A 82 -8.13 -1.51 0.06
N ALA A 83 -8.90 -1.41 1.15
CA ALA A 83 -9.79 -0.27 1.39
C ALA A 83 -9.00 1.06 1.37
N ARG A 84 -7.81 1.08 1.98
CA ARG A 84 -6.93 2.25 2.00
C ARG A 84 -6.30 2.56 0.64
N SER A 85 -5.86 1.54 -0.10
CA SER A 85 -5.21 1.72 -1.40
C SER A 85 -6.18 2.15 -2.51
N VAL A 86 -7.46 1.82 -2.39
CA VAL A 86 -8.50 2.16 -3.38
C VAL A 86 -9.19 3.49 -3.11
N GLN A 87 -9.37 3.87 -1.83
CA GLN A 87 -10.17 5.05 -1.48
C GLN A 87 -9.34 6.15 -0.84
N PHE A 88 -8.58 5.84 0.20
CA PHE A 88 -7.91 6.83 1.03
C PHE A 88 -6.69 7.45 0.36
N HIS A 89 -5.73 6.63 -0.07
CA HIS A 89 -4.49 7.11 -0.71
C HIS A 89 -4.74 7.81 -2.05
N PRO A 90 -5.61 7.30 -2.95
CA PRO A 90 -5.88 7.99 -4.21
C PRO A 90 -6.48 9.38 -3.99
N TYR A 91 -7.41 9.52 -3.05
CA TYR A 91 -7.98 10.82 -2.71
C TYR A 91 -6.91 11.82 -2.26
N LEU A 92 -6.03 11.43 -1.33
CA LEU A 92 -4.94 12.30 -0.87
C LEU A 92 -3.98 12.68 -2.01
N ALA A 93 -3.64 11.72 -2.88
CA ALA A 93 -2.79 11.98 -4.04
C ALA A 93 -3.39 13.02 -4.99
N TRP A 94 -4.72 12.97 -5.20
CA TRP A 94 -5.45 13.94 -6.00
C TRP A 94 -5.61 15.30 -5.29
N ALA A 95 -6.05 15.29 -4.02
CA ALA A 95 -6.38 16.50 -3.29
C ALA A 95 -5.16 17.38 -2.98
N LEU A 96 -3.98 16.76 -2.82
CA LEU A 96 -2.72 17.45 -2.54
C LEU A 96 -2.01 18.00 -3.79
N GLN A 97 -2.61 17.91 -4.99
CA GLN A 97 -1.99 18.41 -6.22
C GLN A 97 -1.61 19.89 -6.15
N GLN A 98 -2.39 20.70 -5.42
CA GLN A 98 -2.17 22.15 -5.26
C GLN A 98 -1.31 22.50 -4.02
N ALA A 99 -0.80 21.50 -3.30
CA ALA A 99 0.01 21.66 -2.09
C ALA A 99 1.32 20.86 -2.23
N PRO A 100 2.31 21.32 -3.02
CA PRO A 100 3.46 20.53 -3.45
C PRO A 100 4.30 20.00 -2.27
N THR A 101 4.54 20.82 -1.24
CA THR A 101 5.29 20.39 -0.05
C THR A 101 4.58 19.26 0.69
N THR A 102 3.26 19.37 0.88
CA THR A 102 2.44 18.34 1.53
C THR A 102 2.33 17.08 0.66
N ARG A 103 2.30 17.24 -0.66
CA ARG A 103 2.34 16.12 -1.61
C ARG A 103 3.65 15.34 -1.52
N THR A 104 4.81 16.02 -1.48
CA THR A 104 6.11 15.35 -1.30
C THR A 104 6.17 14.59 0.02
N LEU A 105 5.67 15.18 1.11
CA LEU A 105 5.53 14.50 2.39
C LEU A 105 4.66 13.24 2.27
N PHE A 106 3.48 13.37 1.66
CA PHE A 106 2.56 12.25 1.41
C PHE A 106 3.22 11.14 0.60
N GLU A 107 3.93 11.45 -0.48
CA GLU A 107 4.59 10.45 -1.33
C GLU A 107 5.70 9.69 -0.59
N SER A 108 6.50 10.41 0.22
CA SER A 108 7.53 9.81 1.07
C SER A 108 6.92 8.87 2.11
N VAL A 109 5.92 9.35 2.85
CA VAL A 109 5.26 8.59 3.92
C VAL A 109 4.48 7.39 3.36
N ARG A 110 3.83 7.55 2.20
CA ARG A 110 3.15 6.44 1.50
C ARG A 110 4.14 5.35 1.08
N THR A 111 5.34 5.73 0.63
CA THR A 111 6.38 4.76 0.30
C THR A 111 6.80 3.95 1.53
N ASP A 112 6.94 4.59 2.68
CA ASP A 112 7.23 3.91 3.94
C ASP A 112 6.09 3.00 4.42
N ALA A 113 4.83 3.44 4.29
CA ALA A 113 3.66 2.60 4.54
C ALA A 113 3.66 1.35 3.64
N GLN A 114 3.97 1.53 2.35
CA GLN A 114 4.03 0.42 1.40
C GLN A 114 5.12 -0.59 1.75
N ARG A 115 6.29 -0.14 2.23
CA ARG A 115 7.34 -1.05 2.72
C ARG A 115 6.86 -1.89 3.90
N CYS A 116 6.12 -1.29 4.84
CA CYS A 116 5.53 -2.01 5.97
C CYS A 116 4.53 -3.06 5.49
N LEU A 117 3.63 -2.68 4.56
CA LEU A 117 2.63 -3.59 3.98
C LEU A 117 3.29 -4.80 3.31
N THR A 118 4.27 -4.56 2.44
CA THR A 118 5.00 -5.62 1.74
C THR A 118 5.76 -6.53 2.71
N GLY A 119 6.34 -5.98 3.78
CA GLY A 119 7.02 -6.77 4.79
C GLY A 119 6.07 -7.69 5.57
N ILE A 120 4.87 -7.22 5.90
CA ILE A 120 3.84 -8.06 6.54
C ILE A 120 3.39 -9.17 5.59
N GLU A 121 3.08 -8.86 4.32
CA GLU A 121 2.71 -9.88 3.34
C GLU A 121 3.80 -10.94 3.14
N ALA A 122 5.08 -10.56 3.17
CA ALA A 122 6.17 -11.52 3.07
C ALA A 122 6.19 -12.51 4.25
N VAL A 123 5.90 -12.04 5.47
CA VAL A 123 5.73 -12.92 6.65
C VAL A 123 4.53 -13.84 6.48
N LEU A 124 3.38 -13.29 6.05
CA LEU A 124 2.16 -14.08 5.84
C LEU A 124 2.34 -15.13 4.75
N ALA A 125 2.97 -14.79 3.62
CA ALA A 125 3.27 -15.73 2.54
C ALA A 125 4.16 -16.89 3.01
N THR A 126 5.04 -16.65 4.00
CA THR A 126 5.92 -17.68 4.57
C THR A 126 5.17 -18.67 5.47
N HIS A 127 4.12 -18.21 6.19
CA HIS A 127 3.50 -18.97 7.29
C HIS A 127 2.01 -19.32 7.09
N LEU A 128 1.34 -18.82 6.06
CA LEU A 128 -0.08 -19.17 5.80
C LEU A 128 -0.29 -20.62 5.34
N GLY A 129 0.73 -21.27 4.77
CA GLY A 129 0.66 -22.66 4.34
C GLY A 129 1.10 -23.62 5.45
N ALA A 130 0.15 -24.31 6.07
CA ALA A 130 0.42 -25.46 6.94
C ALA A 130 0.40 -26.78 6.13
N PRO A 131 1.16 -27.82 6.52
CA PRO A 131 2.04 -27.90 7.69
C PRO A 131 3.36 -27.14 7.52
N TRP A 132 3.93 -26.64 8.63
CA TRP A 132 5.20 -25.92 8.62
C TRP A 132 6.43 -26.84 8.72
N THR A 133 7.44 -26.52 7.93
CA THR A 133 8.78 -27.09 8.07
C THR A 133 9.44 -26.72 9.40
N ARG A 134 10.46 -27.48 9.82
CA ARG A 134 11.26 -27.17 11.02
C ARG A 134 11.86 -25.75 10.96
N ALA A 135 12.25 -25.30 9.77
CA ALA A 135 12.81 -23.96 9.58
C ALA A 135 11.75 -22.86 9.79
N GLN A 136 10.55 -23.03 9.21
CA GLN A 136 9.43 -22.11 9.42
C GLN A 136 9.03 -22.03 10.89
N ARG A 137 8.89 -23.17 11.59
CA ARG A 137 8.55 -23.18 13.02
C ARG A 137 9.55 -22.42 13.89
N ARG A 138 10.85 -22.53 13.59
CA ARG A 138 11.90 -21.79 14.31
C ARG A 138 11.82 -20.28 14.07
N ARG A 139 11.39 -19.87 12.88
CA ARG A 139 11.30 -18.46 12.48
C ARG A 139 9.95 -17.82 12.79
N LEU A 140 8.92 -18.61 13.08
CA LEU A 140 7.56 -18.11 13.30
C LEU A 140 7.52 -17.00 14.36
N ALA A 141 8.09 -17.23 15.54
CA ALA A 141 8.08 -16.23 16.61
C ALA A 141 8.76 -14.90 16.23
N PRO A 142 10.04 -14.88 15.77
CA PRO A 142 10.67 -13.62 15.37
C PRO A 142 9.99 -12.97 14.17
N ASP A 143 9.49 -13.74 13.19
CA ASP A 143 8.78 -13.19 12.03
C ASP A 143 7.44 -12.54 12.44
N LEU A 144 6.69 -13.13 13.38
CA LEU A 144 5.43 -12.55 13.89
C LEU A 144 5.65 -11.28 14.72
N ILE A 145 6.70 -11.25 15.54
CA ILE A 145 7.10 -10.04 16.28
C ILE A 145 7.47 -8.93 15.30
N HIS A 146 8.22 -9.26 14.25
CA HIS A 146 8.55 -8.31 13.20
C HIS A 146 7.31 -7.78 12.48
N ALA A 147 6.37 -8.65 12.12
CA ALA A 147 5.10 -8.26 11.50
C ALA A 147 4.27 -7.33 12.41
N ALA A 148 4.24 -7.57 13.72
CA ALA A 148 3.57 -6.71 14.69
C ALA A 148 4.18 -5.30 14.77
N GLN A 149 5.52 -5.19 14.67
CA GLN A 149 6.23 -3.91 14.63
C GLN A 149 5.91 -3.15 13.34
N LEU A 150 5.95 -3.83 12.18
CA LEU A 150 5.58 -3.25 10.89
C LEU A 150 4.12 -2.77 10.88
N LEU A 151 3.20 -3.56 11.45
CA LEU A 151 1.80 -3.19 11.59
C LEU A 151 1.64 -1.93 12.44
N THR A 152 2.33 -1.86 13.57
CA THR A 152 2.29 -0.68 14.45
C THR A 152 2.80 0.55 13.73
N ARG A 153 3.92 0.44 13.00
CA ARG A 153 4.48 1.55 12.22
C ARG A 153 3.53 2.01 11.12
N TRP A 154 2.97 1.07 10.36
CA TRP A 154 2.02 1.38 9.30
C TRP A 154 0.77 2.09 9.84
N LEU A 155 0.18 1.60 10.93
CA LEU A 155 -1.00 2.22 11.53
C LEU A 155 -0.70 3.61 12.09
N ARG A 156 0.48 3.85 12.68
CA ARG A 156 0.90 5.20 13.10
C ARG A 156 1.04 6.15 11.91
N ILE A 157 1.64 5.69 10.81
CA ILE A 157 1.71 6.47 9.57
C ILE A 157 0.30 6.88 9.11
N ASP A 158 -0.62 5.92 9.04
CA ASP A 158 -1.98 6.20 8.57
C ASP A 158 -2.75 7.11 9.54
N GLU A 159 -2.74 6.80 10.83
CA GLU A 159 -3.56 7.48 11.85
C GLU A 159 -2.99 8.84 12.29
N ASP A 160 -1.67 8.94 12.47
CA ASP A 160 -1.05 10.13 13.06
C ASP A 160 -0.54 11.12 11.99
N ILE A 161 -0.24 10.64 10.78
CA ILE A 161 0.36 11.47 9.71
C ILE A 161 -0.61 11.69 8.56
N LEU A 162 -1.16 10.62 7.97
CA LEU A 162 -1.96 10.72 6.76
C LEU A 162 -3.41 11.15 7.03
N LEU A 163 -4.03 10.63 8.08
CA LEU A 163 -5.43 10.92 8.41
C LEU A 163 -5.68 12.42 8.69
N PRO A 164 -4.81 13.16 9.39
CA PRO A 164 -4.92 14.61 9.52
C PRO A 164 -4.92 15.38 8.19
N LEU A 165 -4.34 14.80 7.13
CA LEU A 165 -4.32 15.39 5.79
C LEU A 165 -5.60 15.10 5.00
N TYR A 166 -6.52 14.27 5.51
CA TYR A 166 -7.74 13.82 4.84
C TYR A 166 -8.90 14.79 5.07
N LEU A 167 -8.82 15.96 4.43
CA LEU A 167 -9.78 17.04 4.55
C LEU A 167 -10.79 17.03 3.39
N PRO A 168 -11.97 17.65 3.56
CA PRO A 168 -12.88 17.92 2.45
C PRO A 168 -12.20 18.73 1.32
N PRO A 169 -12.68 18.61 0.06
CA PRO A 169 -12.17 19.41 -1.04
C PRO A 169 -12.37 20.91 -0.74
N GLY A 170 -11.40 21.73 -1.12
CA GLY A 170 -11.40 23.18 -0.85
C GLY A 170 -10.80 23.60 0.50
N GLN A 171 -10.48 22.66 1.39
CA GLN A 171 -9.76 22.97 2.65
C GLN A 171 -8.24 22.85 2.52
N TYR A 172 -7.76 22.38 1.37
CA TYR A 172 -6.33 22.36 1.05
C TYR A 172 -5.90 23.75 0.63
N ARG A 173 -5.22 24.47 1.54
CA ARG A 173 -4.68 25.79 1.22
C ARG A 173 -3.42 25.63 0.35
N PRO A 174 -3.33 26.31 -0.80
CA PRO A 174 -2.05 26.45 -1.48
C PRO A 174 -1.10 27.24 -0.58
N ALA A 175 0.20 26.94 -0.68
CA ALA A 175 1.21 27.79 -0.04
C ALA A 175 1.01 29.23 -0.57
N PRO A 176 1.15 30.27 0.26
CA PRO A 176 1.05 31.64 -0.22
C PRO A 176 2.11 31.85 -1.30
N ASP A 177 1.68 32.26 -2.49
CA ASP A 177 2.58 32.67 -3.56
C ASP A 177 3.44 33.83 -3.05
N HIS A 178 4.74 33.61 -2.88
CA HIS A 178 5.71 34.66 -2.63
C HIS A 178 6.05 35.44 -3.93
N THR A 179 5.03 35.71 -4.75
CA THR A 179 5.16 36.44 -6.02
C THR A 179 4.45 37.79 -5.91
N ALA A 180 4.91 38.65 -5.01
CA ALA A 180 4.62 40.08 -5.01
C ALA A 180 5.62 40.86 -4.15
N ALA A 181 6.88 40.90 -4.57
CA ALA A 181 7.83 41.95 -4.20
C ALA A 181 9.02 41.93 -5.16
N HIS A 182 8.85 42.53 -6.34
CA HIS A 182 9.70 43.59 -6.89
C HIS A 182 9.38 43.84 -8.37
#